data_AF-A0A1G2LC74-F1
#
_entry.id   AF-A0A1G2LC74-F1
#
_cell.length_a   1.000
_cell.length_b   1.000
_cell.length_c   1.000
_cell.angle_alpha   90.00
_cell.angle_beta   90.00
_cell.angle_gamma   90.00
#
_symmetry.space_group_name_H-M   'P 1'
#
loop_
_entity.id
_entity.type
_entity.pdbx_description
1 polymer ?
#
loop_
_entity_poly.entity_id
_entity_poly.type
_entity_poly.pdbx_seq_one_letter_code
_entity_poly.pdbx_strand_id
1 'polypeptide(L)'
;MDAVNLMRIVGLQIEQNAVALEVVRKRQLLQSWNDGMERSKHNRDRHNLYWDADFALKCQKQYEEEEQRAHEKFEANQKKLQELVAELHEAPAITS
;
A
#
# COMPACT_ATOMS: atom_id res chain seq x y z
N MET A 1 21.61 19.13 -13.87
CA MET A 1 20.66 18.53 -12.91
C MET A 1 21.24 18.76 -11.52
N ASP A 2 20.62 19.65 -10.75
CA ASP A 2 21.23 20.17 -9.52
C ASP A 2 21.09 19.17 -8.37
N ALA A 3 22.05 19.17 -7.44
CA ALA A 3 22.09 18.21 -6.32
C ALA A 3 20.81 18.21 -5.46
N VAL A 4 20.13 19.36 -5.37
CA VAL A 4 18.84 19.53 -4.68
C VAL A 4 17.72 18.75 -5.36
N ASN A 5 17.70 18.71 -6.70
CA ASN A 5 16.70 17.97 -7.47
C ASN A 5 16.90 16.45 -7.34
N LEU A 6 18.15 16.00 -7.32
CA LEU A 6 18.47 14.59 -7.08
C LEU A 6 18.05 14.13 -5.67
N MET A 7 18.30 14.94 -4.63
CA MET A 7 17.84 14.63 -3.28
C MET A 7 16.31 14.54 -3.19
N ARG A 8 15.60 15.43 -3.90
CA ARG A 8 14.12 15.44 -3.92
C ARG A 8 13.55 14.18 -4.56
N ILE A 9 14.12 13.73 -5.69
CA ILE A 9 13.71 12.48 -6.36
C ILE A 9 13.99 11.27 -5.48
N VAL A 10 15.18 11.20 -4.88
CA VAL A 10 15.57 10.08 -4.02
C VAL A 10 14.63 9.99 -2.80
N GLY A 11 14.26 11.13 -2.20
CA GLY A 11 13.28 11.17 -1.11
C GLY A 11 11.92 10.60 -1.52
N LEU A 12 11.40 11.00 -2.69
CA LEU A 12 10.14 10.46 -3.21
C LEU A 12 10.22 8.96 -3.54
N GLN A 13 11.35 8.49 -4.05
CA GLN A 13 11.56 7.07 -4.31
C GLN A 13 11.55 6.25 -3.01
N ILE A 14 12.13 6.79 -1.93
CA ILE A 14 12.09 6.16 -0.60
C ILE A 14 10.65 6.11 -0.08
N GLU A 15 9.90 7.20 -0.20
CA GLU A 15 8.49 7.26 0.20
C GLU A 15 7.62 6.27 -0.61
N GLN A 16 7.84 6.17 -1.92
CA GLN A 16 7.15 5.22 -2.78
C GLN A 16 7.45 3.77 -2.39
N ASN A 17 8.71 3.45 -2.11
CA ASN A 17 9.12 2.12 -1.67
C ASN A 17 8.51 1.76 -0.31
N ALA A 18 8.45 2.71 0.62
CA ALA A 18 7.82 2.50 1.93
C ALA A 18 6.32 2.18 1.80
N VAL A 19 5.60 2.93 0.96
CA VAL A 19 4.17 2.68 0.70
C VAL A 19 3.95 1.36 -0.03
N ALA A 20 4.79 1.01 -1.01
CA ALA A 20 4.70 -0.27 -1.70
C ALA A 20 4.87 -1.46 -0.74
N LEU A 21 5.83 -1.37 0.19
CA LEU A 21 6.01 -2.38 1.24
C LEU A 21 4.81 -2.44 2.19
N GLU A 22 4.21 -1.30 2.53
CA GLU A 22 2.99 -1.24 3.34
C GLU A 22 1.81 -1.95 2.64
N VAL A 23 1.58 -1.66 1.36
CA VAL A 23 0.53 -2.30 0.54
C VAL A 23 0.73 -3.81 0.48
N VAL A 24 1.95 -4.28 0.18
CA VAL A 24 2.26 -5.72 0.11
C VAL A 24 1.99 -6.40 1.46
N ARG A 25 2.43 -5.78 2.56
CA ARG A 25 2.21 -6.32 3.91
C ARG A 25 0.73 -6.40 4.25
N LYS A 26 -0.06 -5.37 3.93
CA LYS A 26 -1.52 -5.36 4.19
C LYS A 26 -2.24 -6.42 3.37
N ARG A 27 -1.88 -6.60 2.09
CA ARG A 27 -2.40 -7.68 1.24
C ARG A 27 -2.09 -9.07 1.79
N GLN A 28 -0.87 -9.29 2.28
CA GLN A 28 -0.50 -10.56 2.91
C GLN A 28 -1.32 -10.85 4.17
N LEU A 29 -1.62 -9.82 4.98
CA LEU A 29 -2.48 -9.95 6.16
C LEU A 29 -3.93 -10.28 5.77
N LEU A 30 -4.48 -9.60 4.76
CA LEU A 30 -5.81 -9.89 4.22
C LEU A 30 -5.89 -11.32 3.65
N GLN A 31 -4.88 -11.74 2.89
CA GLN A 31 -4.81 -13.10 2.37
C GLN A 31 -4.73 -14.14 3.48
N SER A 32 -3.86 -13.94 4.48
CA SER A 32 -3.76 -14.83 5.63
C SER A 32 -5.06 -14.90 6.43
N TRP A 33 -5.82 -13.79 6.50
CA TRP A 33 -7.13 -13.76 7.13
C TRP A 33 -8.17 -14.54 6.31
N ASN A 34 -8.22 -14.33 5.00
CA ASN A 34 -9.10 -15.08 4.09
C ASN A 34 -8.84 -16.59 4.21
N ASP A 35 -7.57 -17.00 4.13
CA ASP A 35 -7.16 -18.40 4.27
C ASP A 35 -7.47 -18.97 5.66
N GLY A 36 -7.40 -18.13 6.70
CA GLY A 36 -7.79 -18.48 8.07
C GLY A 36 -9.29 -18.65 8.22
N MET A 37 -10.08 -17.78 7.58
CA MET A 37 -11.53 -17.82 7.60
C MET A 37 -12.06 -18.98 6.77
N GLU A 38 -11.43 -19.32 5.64
CA GLU A 38 -11.78 -20.47 4.82
C GLU A 38 -11.49 -21.79 5.54
N ARG A 39 -10.33 -21.88 6.22
CA ARG A 39 -10.02 -23.00 7.13
C ARG A 39 -10.99 -23.07 8.32
N SER A 40 -11.36 -21.93 8.89
CA SER A 40 -12.33 -21.83 9.98
C SER A 40 -13.74 -22.24 9.54
N LYS A 41 -14.18 -21.84 8.35
CA LYS A 41 -15.46 -22.26 7.74
C LYS A 41 -15.49 -23.77 7.52
N HIS A 42 -14.40 -24.32 6.98
CA HIS A 42 -14.24 -25.77 6.84
C HIS A 42 -14.27 -26.50 8.20
N ASN A 43 -13.74 -25.88 9.26
CA ASN A 43 -13.81 -26.40 10.62
C ASN A 43 -15.18 -26.20 11.29
N ARG A 44 -15.90 -25.11 11.00
CA ARG A 44 -17.27 -24.83 11.48
C ARG A 44 -18.25 -25.87 10.96
N ASP A 45 -18.14 -26.21 9.69
CA ASP A 45 -18.95 -27.25 9.05
C ASP A 45 -18.67 -28.65 9.65
N ARG A 46 -17.52 -28.85 10.31
CA ARG A 46 -17.18 -30.09 11.05
C ARG A 46 -17.44 -30.02 12.56
N HIS A 47 -17.33 -28.85 13.19
CA HIS A 47 -17.43 -28.65 14.63
C HIS A 47 -18.17 -27.33 14.92
N ASN A 48 -19.38 -27.48 15.48
CA ASN A 48 -20.46 -26.50 15.55
C ASN A 48 -20.20 -25.20 16.37
N LEU A 49 -18.97 -24.88 16.75
CA LEU A 49 -18.65 -23.78 17.67
C LEU A 49 -17.20 -23.36 17.47
N TYR A 50 -16.89 -22.35 16.65
CA TYR A 50 -15.76 -21.43 16.91
C TYR A 50 -15.71 -20.34 15.81
N TRP A 51 -16.39 -19.22 16.07
CA TRP A 51 -15.95 -17.83 15.91
C TRP A 51 -17.18 -16.94 15.72
N ASP A 52 -17.23 -15.89 16.53
CA ASP A 52 -18.22 -14.83 16.43
C ASP A 52 -18.00 -14.08 15.10
N ALA A 53 -18.89 -14.32 14.13
CA ALA A 53 -18.76 -13.81 12.77
C ALA A 53 -18.64 -12.26 12.73
N ASP A 54 -19.19 -11.61 13.75
CA ASP A 54 -19.13 -10.16 13.93
C ASP A 54 -17.72 -9.65 14.24
N PHE A 55 -16.90 -10.42 14.97
CA PHE A 55 -15.51 -10.05 15.23
C PHE A 55 -14.66 -10.18 13.97
N ALA A 56 -14.87 -11.25 13.19
CA ALA A 56 -14.19 -11.46 11.93
C ALA A 56 -14.53 -10.37 10.91
N LEU A 57 -15.82 -9.99 10.79
CA LEU A 57 -16.27 -8.93 9.89
C LEU A 57 -15.70 -7.54 10.26
N LYS A 58 -15.54 -7.25 11.56
CA LYS A 58 -14.92 -5.99 12.01
C LYS A 58 -13.45 -5.89 11.64
N CYS A 59 -12.69 -6.97 11.82
CA CYS A 59 -11.28 -7.00 11.44
C CYS A 59 -11.08 -6.91 9.92
N GLN A 60 -11.93 -7.58 9.14
CA GLN A 60 -11.90 -7.47 7.67
C GLN A 60 -12.02 -6.02 7.21
N LYS A 61 -13.06 -5.32 7.67
CA LYS A 61 -13.29 -3.91 7.30
C LYS A 61 -12.10 -3.01 7.68
N GLN A 62 -11.49 -3.24 8.84
CA GLN A 62 -10.31 -2.49 9.25
C GLN A 62 -9.13 -2.71 8.29
N TYR A 63 -8.87 -3.95 7.88
CA TYR A 63 -7.78 -4.24 6.95
C TYR A 63 -8.05 -3.74 5.52
N GLU A 64 -9.30 -3.81 5.06
CA GLU A 64 -9.73 -3.23 3.78
C GLU A 64 -9.58 -1.70 3.77
N GLU A 65 -9.97 -1.01 4.85
CA GLU A 65 -9.77 0.43 4.99
C GLU A 65 -8.29 0.82 5.00
N GLU A 66 -7.44 0.03 5.65
CA GLU A 66 -6.00 0.27 5.67
C GLU A 66 -5.34 0.01 4.31
N GLU A 67 -5.76 -1.03 3.58
CA GLU A 67 -5.30 -1.26 2.21
C GLU A 67 -5.66 -0.08 1.30
N GLN A 68 -6.91 0.37 1.37
CA GLN A 68 -7.41 1.49 0.58
C GLN A 68 -6.60 2.77 0.84
N ARG A 69 -6.34 3.11 2.11
CA ARG A 69 -5.51 4.28 2.47
C ARG A 69 -4.07 4.17 1.97
N ALA A 70 -3.48 2.99 2.02
CA ALA A 70 -2.13 2.76 1.50
C ALA A 70 -2.10 2.90 -0.02
N HIS A 71 -3.14 2.43 -0.71
CA HIS A 71 -3.28 2.57 -2.15
C HIS A 71 -3.42 4.03 -2.60
N GLU A 72 -4.27 4.82 -1.94
CA GLU A 72 -4.44 6.25 -2.23
C GLU A 72 -3.12 7.04 -2.05
N LYS A 73 -2.35 6.72 -1.00
CA LYS A 73 -1.01 7.30 -0.81
C LYS A 73 -0.04 6.92 -1.93
N PHE A 74 -0.12 5.68 -2.42
CA PHE A 74 0.72 5.22 -3.50
C PHE A 74 0.45 6.01 -4.78
N GLU A 75 -0.82 6.16 -5.17
CA GLU A 75 -1.21 6.93 -6.35
C GLU A 75 -0.80 8.40 -6.25
N ALA A 76 -0.99 9.02 -5.07
CA ALA A 76 -0.58 10.39 -4.84
C ALA A 76 0.95 10.58 -4.97
N ASN A 77 1.74 9.65 -4.44
CA ASN A 77 3.20 9.69 -4.56
C ASN A 77 3.67 9.43 -6.01
N GLN A 78 3.01 8.53 -6.72
CA GLN A 78 3.29 8.27 -8.12
C GLN A 78 3.03 9.51 -8.99
N LYS A 79 1.93 10.23 -8.75
CA LYS A 79 1.62 11.47 -9.47
C LYS A 79 2.65 12.56 -9.21
N LYS A 80 3.05 12.77 -7.95
CA LYS A 80 4.12 13.73 -7.59
C LYS A 80 5.43 13.39 -8.30
N LEU A 81 5.79 12.11 -8.36
CA LEU A 81 7.00 11.67 -9.07
C LEU A 81 6.92 12.01 -10.56
N GLN A 82 5.77 11.80 -11.21
CA GLN A 82 5.57 12.15 -12.61
C GLN A 82 5.68 13.65 -12.87
N GLU A 83 5.08 14.48 -12.01
CA GLU A 83 5.16 15.94 -12.09
C GLU A 83 6.61 16.42 -11.96
N LEU A 84 7.38 15.90 -10.99
CA LEU A 84 8.79 16.22 -10.85
C LEU A 84 9.63 15.78 -12.06
N VAL A 85 9.35 14.59 -12.61
CA VAL A 85 10.07 14.10 -13.79
C VAL A 85 9.79 15.01 -14.99
N ALA A 86 8.56 15.48 -15.15
CA ALA A 86 8.19 16.45 -16.19
C ALA A 86 8.92 17.80 -15.99
N GLU A 87 8.90 18.35 -14.76
CA GLU A 87 9.64 19.58 -14.41
C GLU A 87 11.13 19.48 -14.73
N LEU A 88 11.74 18.30 -14.55
CA LEU A 88 13.16 18.06 -14.84
C LEU A 88 13.45 17.95 -16.33
N HIS A 89 12.49 17.49 -17.14
CA HIS A 89 12.62 17.46 -18.60
C HIS A 89 12.41 18.84 -19.22
N GLU A 90 11.57 19.68 -18.61
CA GLU A 90 11.33 21.06 -19.04
C GLU A 90 12.36 22.07 -18.52
N ALA A 91 13.13 21.71 -17.49
CA ALA A 91 14.21 22.56 -16.98
C ALA A 91 15.25 22.80 -18.10
N PRO A 92 15.47 24.06 -18.53
CA PRO A 92 16.47 24.34 -19.54
C PRO A 92 17.83 23.86 -19.05
N ALA A 93 18.60 23.24 -19.95
CA ALA A 93 20.00 23.01 -19.73
C ALA A 93 20.66 24.37 -19.47
N ILE A 94 20.88 24.71 -18.20
CA ILE A 94 21.81 25.75 -17.81
C ILE A 94 23.20 25.16 -18.08
N THR A 95 23.55 25.10 -19.36
CA THR A 95 24.92 24.89 -19.81
C THR A 95 25.53 26.25 -20.07
N SER A 96 26.59 26.47 -19.30
CA SER A 96 27.59 27.54 -19.35
C SER A 96 28.08 27.92 -20.74
#